data_AF-A0A1J5RR16-F1
#
_entry.id   AF-A0A1J5RR16-F1
#
_cell.length_a   1.000
_cell.length_b   1.000
_cell.length_c   1.000
_cell.angle_alpha   90.00
_cell.angle_beta   90.00
_cell.angle_gamma   90.00
#
_symmetry.space_group_name_H-M   'P 1'
#
loop_
_entity.id
_entity.type
_entity.pdbx_description
1 polymer ?
#
loop_
_entity_poly.entity_id
_entity_poly.type
_entity_poly.pdbx_seq_one_letter_code
_entity_poly.pdbx_strand_id
1 'polypeptide(L)' 'MFKLPAVIIYMIIAFNITAFSAILQMDVLIFKGATIKAIFWALSIGAWYLAYLKRDKLWQIF' A
#
# COMPACT_ATOMS: atom_id res chain seq x y z
N MET A 1 -20.33 12.88 -14.65
CA MET A 1 -19.09 12.08 -14.60
C MET A 1 -18.42 12.29 -13.27
N PHE A 2 -18.39 11.25 -12.43
CA PHE A 2 -17.77 11.36 -11.11
C PHE A 2 -16.25 11.23 -11.26
N LYS A 3 -15.49 12.12 -10.63
CA LYS A 3 -14.02 12.09 -10.66
C LYS A 3 -13.52 11.71 -9.27
N LEU A 4 -12.88 10.56 -9.16
CA LEU A 4 -12.24 10.14 -7.92
C LEU A 4 -10.74 10.48 -7.99
N PRO A 5 -10.19 11.18 -6.99
CA PRO A 5 -8.75 11.29 -6.84
C PRO A 5 -8.08 9.92 -6.79
N ALA A 6 -7.19 9.65 -7.74
CA ALA A 6 -6.45 8.39 -7.82
C ALA A 6 -5.68 8.11 -6.52
N VAL A 7 -5.25 9.18 -5.85
CA VAL A 7 -4.61 9.14 -4.53
C VAL A 7 -5.39 8.29 -3.53
N ILE A 8 -6.72 8.35 -3.54
CA ILE A 8 -7.56 7.63 -2.59
C ILE A 8 -7.41 6.12 -2.82
N ILE A 9 -7.47 5.67 -4.08
CA ILE A 9 -7.30 4.26 -4.44
C ILE A 9 -5.90 3.78 -4.04
N TYR A 10 -4.85 4.54 -4.40
CA TYR A 10 -3.48 4.15 -4.08
C TYR A 10 -3.20 4.16 -2.56
N MET A 11 -3.79 5.09 -1.81
CA MET A 11 -3.67 5.13 -0.35
C MET A 11 -4.35 3.93 0.31
N ILE A 12 -5.52 3.50 -0.19
CA ILE A 12 -6.18 2.28 0.31
C ILE A 12 -5.26 1.06 0.11
N ILE A 13 -4.67 0.93 -1.07
CA ILE A 13 -3.72 -0.17 -1.36
C ILE A 13 -2.50 -0.08 -0.45
N ALA A 14 -1.86 1.09 -0.34
CA ALA A 14 -0.67 1.29 0.48
C ALA A 14 -0.94 1.03 1.96
N PHE A 15 -2.10 1.46 2.47
CA PHE A 15 -2.51 1.22 3.84
C PHE A 15 -2.70 -0.27 4.14
N ASN A 16 -3.36 -1.02 3.26
CA ASN A 16 -3.53 -2.47 3.44
C ASN A 16 -2.19 -3.22 3.45
N ILE A 17 -1.26 -2.86 2.56
CA ILE A 17 0.09 -3.44 2.55
C ILE A 17 0.85 -3.07 3.84
N THR A 18 0.70 -1.85 4.33
CA THR A 18 1.31 -1.40 5.60
C THR A 18 0.75 -2.19 6.78
N ALA A 19 -0.57 -2.32 6.88
CA ALA A 19 -1.23 -3.07 7.94
C ALA A 19 -0.80 -4.55 7.93
N PHE A 20 -0.74 -5.17 6.75
CA PHE A 20 -0.23 -6.53 6.61
C PHE A 20 1.24 -6.64 7.05
N SER A 21 2.09 -5.69 6.65
CA SER A 21 3.51 -5.66 7.05
C SER A 21 3.68 -5.51 8.56
N ALA A 22 2.83 -4.71 9.22
CA ALA A 22 2.80 -4.57 10.67
C ALA A 22 2.40 -5.87 11.36
N ILE A 23 1.36 -6.55 10.88
CA ILE A 23 0.94 -7.87 11.39
C ILE A 23 2.07 -8.91 11.19
N LEU A 24 2.73 -8.90 10.03
CA LEU A 24 3.87 -9.75 9.73
C LEU A 24 5.04 -9.50 10.71
N GLN A 25 5.26 -8.26 11.14
CA GLN A 25 6.28 -7.91 12.13
C GLN A 25 6.01 -8.53 13.51
N MET A 26 4.74 -8.71 13.88
CA MET A 26 4.32 -9.27 15.17
C MET A 26 4.50 -10.80 15.27
N ASP A 27 4.99 -11.47 14.22
CA ASP A 27 5.21 -12.93 14.19
C ASP A 27 3.96 -13.79 14.46
N VAL A 28 2.77 -13.20 14.28
CA VAL A 28 1.47 -13.89 14.39
C VAL A 28 1.06 -14.62 13.11
N LEU A 29 1.78 -14.39 12.01
CA LEU A 29 1.56 -15.07 10.73
C LEU A 29 2.44 -16.33 10.60
N ILE A 30 2.07 -17.20 9.66
CA ILE A 30 2.84 -18.40 9.30
C ILE A 30 4.23 -18.00 8.74
N PHE A 31 4.31 -16.86 8.05
CA PHE A 31 5.54 -16.32 7.49
C PHE A 31 6.33 -15.53 8.55
N LYS A 32 7.49 -16.03 8.95
CA LYS A 32 8.34 -15.41 10.00
C LYS A 32 9.73 -14.98 9.53
N GLY A 33 10.08 -15.28 8.29
CA GLY A 33 11.41 -15.00 7.74
C GLY A 33 11.70 -13.50 7.65
N ALA A 34 12.88 -13.09 8.12
CA ALA A 34 13.34 -11.70 8.05
C ALA A 34 13.34 -11.14 6.61
N THR A 35 13.71 -11.97 5.63
CA THR A 35 13.68 -11.60 4.21
C THR A 35 12.27 -11.26 3.73
N ILE A 36 11.27 -12.04 4.14
CA ILE A 36 9.86 -11.80 3.76
C ILE A 36 9.39 -10.50 4.40
N LYS A 37 9.72 -10.25 5.67
CA LYS A 37 9.43 -8.97 6.36
C LYS A 37 10.02 -7.79 5.59
N ALA A 38 11.30 -7.87 5.19
CA ALA A 38 11.96 -6.82 4.43
C ALA A 38 11.29 -6.55 3.07
N ILE A 39 10.89 -7.61 2.35
CA ILE A 39 10.19 -7.48 1.07
C ILE A 39 8.85 -6.76 1.24
N PHE A 40 8.06 -7.12 2.25
CA PHE A 40 6.76 -6.48 2.49
C PHE A 40 6.88 -5.02 2.90
N TRP A 41 7.90 -4.67 3.70
CA TRP A 41 8.21 -3.28 4.00
C TRP A 41 8.65 -2.49 2.76
N ALA A 42 9.47 -3.07 1.88
CA ALA A 42 9.83 -2.43 0.61
C ALA A 42 8.61 -2.21 -0.30
N LEU A 43 7.68 -3.19 -0.36
CA LEU A 43 6.41 -3.05 -1.08
C LEU A 43 5.53 -1.95 -0.49
N SER A 44 5.47 -1.83 0.84
CA SER A 44 4.75 -0.77 1.53
C SER A 44 5.27 0.62 1.13
N ILE A 45 6.60 0.82 1.18
CA ILE A 45 7.25 2.07 0.76
C ILE A 45 6.94 2.37 -0.71
N GLY A 46 7.05 1.36 -1.59
CA GLY A 46 6.75 1.51 -3.01
C GLY A 46 5.29 1.91 -3.28
N ALA A 47 4.34 1.35 -2.53
CA ALA A 47 2.92 1.67 -2.65
C ALA A 47 2.62 3.12 -2.22
N TRP A 48 3.21 3.57 -1.11
CA TRP A 48 3.09 4.96 -0.66
C TRP A 48 3.74 5.94 -1.64
N TYR A 49 4.88 5.58 -2.21
CA TYR A 49 5.55 6.37 -3.24
C TYR A 49 4.66 6.53 -4.49
N LEU A 50 4.02 5.44 -4.95
CA LEU A 50 3.07 5.49 -6.07
C LEU A 50 1.84 6.36 -5.74
N ALA A 51 1.31 6.26 -4.51
CA ALA A 51 0.22 7.12 -4.05
C ALA A 51 0.60 8.61 -4.13
N TYR A 52 1.81 8.95 -3.67
CA TYR A 52 2.33 10.31 -3.74
C TYR A 52 2.55 10.81 -5.16
N LEU A 53 3.09 9.97 -6.05
CA LEU A 53 3.30 10.32 -7.46
C LEU A 53 2.00 10.52 -8.23
N LYS A 54 0.93 9.79 -7.87
CA LYS A 54 -0.37 9.87 -8.55
C LYS A 54 -1.37 10.78 -7.83
N ARG A 55 -0.91 11.58 -6.86
CA ARG A 55 -1.80 12.35 -5.99
C ARG A 55 -2.71 13.33 -6.73
N ASP A 56 -2.20 13.93 -7.80
CA ASP A 56 -2.91 14.95 -8.59
C ASP A 56 -3.73 14.34 -9.74
N LYS A 57 -3.67 13.00 -9.92
CA LYS A 57 -4.41 12.32 -10.98
C LYS A 57 -5.86 12.10 -10.55
N LEU A 58 -6.80 12.43 -11.43
CA LEU A 58 -8.22 12.13 -11.26
C LEU A 58 -8.60 10.97 -12.20
N TRP A 59 -9.34 9.99 -11.69
CA TRP A 59 -9.90 8.91 -12.49
C TRP A 59 -11.37 9.19 -12.70
N GLN A 60 -11.83 9.06 -13.95
CA GLN A 60 -13.24 9.12 -14.27
C GLN A 60 -13.87 7.77 -13.93
N ILE A 61 -14.86 7.82 -13.06
CA ILE A 61 -15.70 6.69 -12.72
C ILE A 61 -17.09 7.14 -13.15
N PHE A 62 -17.61 6.54 -14.23
CA PHE A 62 -18.86 6.91 -14.93
C PHE A 62 -18.79 8.15 -15.84
#